data_AF-A0A1H0PRH3-F1
#
_entry.id   AF-A0A1H0PRH3-F1
#
_cell.length_a   1.000
_cell.length_b   1.000
_cell.length_c   1.000
_cell.angle_alpha   90.00
_cell.angle_beta   90.00
_cell.angle_gamma   90.00
#
_symmetry.space_group_name_H-M   'P 1'
#
loop_
_entity.id
_entity.type
_entity.pdbx_description
1 polymer ?
#
loop_
_entity_poly.entity_id
_entity_poly.type
_entity_poly.pdbx_seq_one_letter_code
_entity_poly.pdbx_strand_id
1 'polypeptide(L)'
;MTISGKEISGYLNSEILEMILINSKISSAFNYDDLAITLSGKSYRHHIPGSSVLLETIDGRMNQQEAVNKIPNVAKFDHETP
;
A
#
# COMPACT_ATOMS: atom_id res chain seq x y z
N MET A 1 -3.94 -13.05 10.46
CA MET A 1 -5.31 -12.92 11.04
C MET A 1 -6.31 -12.86 9.90
N THR A 2 -7.54 -13.37 10.04
CA THR A 2 -8.56 -13.24 8.99
C THR A 2 -9.79 -12.51 9.53
N ILE A 3 -10.23 -11.46 8.85
CA ILE A 3 -11.45 -10.70 9.20
C ILE A 3 -12.35 -10.65 7.96
N SER A 4 -13.59 -11.15 8.08
CA SER A 4 -14.57 -11.14 6.98
C SER A 4 -14.05 -11.78 5.68
N GLY A 5 -13.19 -12.80 5.79
CA GLY A 5 -12.57 -13.49 4.64
C GLY A 5 -11.40 -12.73 4.00
N LYS A 6 -10.93 -11.64 4.62
CA LYS A 6 -9.71 -10.92 4.23
C LYS A 6 -8.56 -11.37 5.13
N GLU A 7 -7.43 -11.71 4.52
CA GLU A 7 -6.22 -12.04 5.24
C GLU A 7 -5.46 -10.76 5.59
N ILE A 8 -5.10 -10.62 6.85
CA ILE A 8 -4.30 -9.51 7.39
C ILE A 8 -3.02 -10.10 7.94
N SER A 9 -1.90 -9.65 7.41
CA SER A 9 -0.55 -10.01 7.82
C SER A 9 0.22 -8.73 8.08
N GLY A 10 0.88 -8.64 9.23
CA GLY A 10 1.67 -7.46 9.56
C GLY A 10 2.85 -7.85 10.44
N TYR A 11 3.96 -7.15 10.25
CA TYR A 11 5.13 -7.24 11.11
C TYR A 11 5.17 -5.95 11.92
N LEU A 12 4.93 -6.09 13.22
CA LEU A 12 4.97 -4.99 14.17
C LEU A 12 6.19 -5.21 15.06
N ASN A 13 7.31 -4.59 14.70
CA ASN A 13 8.44 -4.41 15.60
C ASN A 13 8.72 -2.91 15.77
N SER A 14 9.56 -2.54 16.73
CA SER A 14 9.85 -1.14 17.05
C SER A 14 10.52 -0.35 15.92
N GLU A 15 10.93 -1.01 14.83
CA GLU A 15 11.73 -0.44 13.76
C GLU A 15 11.01 -0.48 12.40
N ILE A 16 10.03 -1.36 12.23
CA ILE A 16 9.36 -1.66 10.95
C ILE A 16 7.85 -1.78 11.20
N LEU A 17 7.08 -0.98 10.46
CA LEU A 17 5.62 -0.98 10.45
C LEU A 17 5.14 -1.44 9.06
N GLU A 18 5.10 -2.75 8.88
CA GLU A 18 4.66 -3.35 7.62
C GLU A 18 3.26 -3.97 7.78
N MET A 19 2.37 -3.71 6.83
CA MET A 19 1.02 -4.29 6.83
C MET A 19 0.57 -4.66 5.42
N ILE A 20 0.17 -5.91 5.24
CA ILE A 20 -0.47 -6.43 4.04
C ILE A 20 -1.89 -6.88 4.37
N LEU A 21 -2.83 -6.47 3.53
CA LEU A 21 -4.22 -6.91 3.51
C LEU A 21 -4.52 -7.56 2.16
N ILE A 22 -5.00 -8.80 2.15
CA ILE A 22 -5.35 -9.54 0.92
C ILE A 22 -6.82 -9.95 0.95
N ASN A 23 -7.52 -9.70 -0.16
CA ASN A 23 -8.84 -10.24 -0.42
C ASN A 23 -8.81 -11.05 -1.72
N SER A 24 -8.59 -12.36 -1.58
CA SER A 24 -8.49 -13.29 -2.70
C SER A 24 -9.80 -13.42 -3.50
N LYS A 25 -10.97 -13.19 -2.87
CA LYS A 25 -12.28 -13.34 -3.53
C LYS A 25 -12.49 -12.33 -4.66
N ILE A 26 -11.99 -11.12 -4.49
CA ILE A 26 -12.11 -10.03 -5.48
C ILE A 26 -10.77 -9.69 -6.13
N SER A 27 -9.74 -10.51 -5.90
CA SER A 27 -8.37 -10.28 -6.38
C SER A 27 -7.92 -8.84 -6.10
N SER A 28 -7.95 -8.44 -4.83
CA SER A 28 -7.41 -7.16 -4.37
C SER A 28 -6.45 -7.33 -3.20
N ALA A 29 -5.51 -6.41 -3.08
CA ALA A 29 -4.59 -6.34 -1.97
C ALA A 29 -4.18 -4.90 -1.68
N PHE A 30 -3.92 -4.60 -0.41
CA PHE A 30 -3.34 -3.34 0.02
C PHE A 30 -2.06 -3.64 0.80
N ASN A 31 -1.02 -2.87 0.53
CA ASN A 31 0.24 -2.96 1.23
C ASN A 31 0.68 -1.58 1.69
N TYR A 32 0.99 -1.52 2.98
CA TYR A 32 1.60 -0.38 3.62
C TYR A 32 3.07 -0.73 3.84
N ASP A 33 3.96 0.04 3.19
CA ASP A 33 5.42 -0.15 3.12
C ASP A 33 5.89 -1.20 2.08
N ASP A 34 7.19 -1.40 1.93
CA ASP A 34 7.86 -1.98 0.75
C ASP A 34 7.88 -3.53 0.66
N LEU A 35 6.84 -4.20 1.17
CA LEU A 35 6.74 -5.65 1.02
C LEU A 35 6.33 -6.09 -0.40
N ALA A 36 6.81 -7.27 -0.81
CA ALA A 36 6.34 -7.89 -2.04
C ALA A 36 4.97 -8.54 -1.82
N ILE A 37 3.98 -8.20 -2.66
CA ILE A 37 2.63 -8.74 -2.59
C ILE A 37 2.51 -9.88 -3.59
N THR A 38 1.97 -11.04 -3.18
CA THR A 38 1.59 -12.09 -4.12
C THR A 38 0.08 -12.16 -4.23
N LEU A 39 -0.46 -11.93 -5.44
CA LEU A 39 -1.89 -11.95 -5.73
C LEU A 39 -2.14 -12.73 -7.01
N SER A 40 -3.00 -13.75 -6.93
CA SER A 40 -3.36 -14.61 -8.07
C SER A 40 -2.14 -15.21 -8.78
N GLY A 41 -1.12 -15.62 -8.02
CA GLY A 41 0.11 -16.23 -8.52
C GLY A 41 1.13 -15.27 -9.14
N LYS A 42 0.85 -13.96 -9.14
CA LYS A 42 1.79 -12.92 -9.60
C LYS A 42 2.33 -12.14 -8.41
N SER A 43 3.62 -11.81 -8.45
CA SER A 43 4.26 -10.96 -7.46
C SER A 43 4.30 -9.51 -7.94
N TYR A 44 3.96 -8.59 -7.06
CA TYR A 44 3.93 -7.14 -7.28
C TYR A 44 4.84 -6.47 -6.26
N ARG A 45 5.51 -5.40 -6.69
CA ARG A 45 6.39 -4.58 -5.87
C ARG A 45 6.03 -3.11 -6.07
N HIS A 46 6.43 -2.30 -5.09
CA HIS A 46 6.32 -0.85 -5.15
C HIS A 46 7.28 -0.35 -6.23
N HIS A 47 6.84 0.59 -7.07
CA HIS A 47 7.72 1.32 -7.96
C HIS A 47 8.34 2.53 -7.25
N ILE A 48 7.63 3.08 -6.26
CA ILE A 48 8.05 4.24 -5.48
C ILE A 48 8.40 3.77 -4.07
N PRO A 49 9.67 3.92 -3.63
CA PRO A 49 10.08 3.55 -2.28
C PRO A 49 9.26 4.28 -1.21
N GLY A 50 8.82 3.55 -0.18
CA GLY A 50 8.01 4.08 0.92
C GLY A 50 6.58 4.47 0.54
N SER A 51 6.10 4.08 -0.65
CA SER A 51 4.69 4.24 -1.01
C SER A 51 3.82 3.19 -0.31
N SER A 52 2.52 3.42 -0.25
CA SER A 52 1.53 2.36 -0.07
C SER A 52 1.00 1.92 -1.44
N VAL A 53 0.83 0.62 -1.64
CA VAL A 53 0.31 0.04 -2.89
C VAL A 53 -1.12 -0.46 -2.69
N LEU A 54 -1.99 -0.15 -3.65
CA LEU A 54 -3.30 -0.77 -3.82
C LEU A 54 -3.31 -1.55 -5.14
N LEU A 55 -3.61 -2.84 -5.07
CA LEU A 55 -3.85 -3.73 -6.21
C LEU A 55 -5.33 -4.07 -6.27
N GLU A 56 -5.95 -3.84 -7.43
CA GLU A 56 -7.36 -4.15 -7.65
C GLU A 56 -7.58 -4.69 -9.06
N THR A 57 -8.47 -5.67 -9.20
CA THR A 57 -8.92 -6.10 -10.52
C THR A 57 -10.11 -5.25 -10.94
N ILE A 58 -9.93 -4.40 -11.96
CA ILE A 58 -10.97 -3.55 -12.55
C ILE A 58 -11.17 -4.01 -13.98
N ASP A 59 -12.41 -4.36 -14.35
CA ASP A 59 -12.76 -4.86 -15.69
C ASP A 59 -11.88 -6.03 -16.17
N GLY A 60 -11.54 -6.93 -15.25
CA GLY A 60 -10.70 -8.10 -15.52
C GLY A 60 -9.21 -7.79 -15.71
N ARG A 61 -8.78 -6.55 -15.49
CA ARG A 61 -7.38 -6.12 -15.58
C ARG A 61 -6.86 -5.74 -14.20
N MET A 62 -5.62 -6.12 -13.90
CA MET A 62 -4.97 -5.69 -12.68
C MET A 62 -4.60 -4.21 -12.80
N ASN A 63 -5.05 -3.41 -11.84
CA ASN A 63 -4.71 -2.01 -11.65
C ASN A 63 -3.81 -1.89 -10.41
N GLN A 64 -2.70 -1.18 -10.54
CA GLN A 64 -1.77 -0.89 -9.45
C GLN A 64 -1.73 0.61 -9.23
N GLN A 65 -2.04 1.04 -8.01
CA GLN A 65 -1.98 2.44 -7.59
C GLN A 65 -1.00 2.58 -6.43
N GLU A 66 -0.22 3.66 -6.45
CA GLU A 66 0.75 3.96 -5.40
C GLU A 66 0.47 5.34 -4.80
N ALA A 67 0.41 5.39 -3.48
CA ALA A 67 0.21 6.62 -2.72
C ALA A 67 1.46 6.91 -1.90
N VAL A 68 1.95 8.14 -1.98
CA VAL A 68 3.04 8.64 -1.12
C VAL A 68 2.51 9.75 -0.22
N ASN A 69 3.00 9.77 1.02
CA ASN A 69 2.74 10.90 1.92
C ASN A 69 3.46 12.13 1.37
N LYS A 70 2.70 13.13 0.93
CA LYS A 70 3.25 14.41 0.48
C LYS A 70 2.71 15.53 1.34
N ILE A 71 3.60 16.34 1.89
CA ILE A 71 3.22 17.58 2.55
C ILE A 71 2.59 18.51 1.49
N PRO A 72 1.38 19.06 1.73
CA PRO A 72 0.76 19.96 0.78
C PRO A 72 1.65 21.19 0.56
N ASN A 73 1.71 21.68 -0.69
CA ASN A 73 2.63 22.75 -1.09
C ASN A 73 2.49 24.04 -0.26
N VAL A 74 1.36 24.27 0.42
CA VAL A 74 1.12 25.42 1.29
C VAL A 74 2.07 25.49 2.49
N ALA A 75 2.58 24.36 3.00
CA ALA A 75 3.55 24.35 4.09
C ALA A 75 4.96 24.78 3.65
N LYS A 76 5.23 24.89 2.35
CA LYS A 76 6.51 25.38 1.83
C LYS A 76 6.63 26.91 1.86
N PHE A 77 5.53 27.62 2.10
CA PHE A 77 5.48 29.08 2.08
C PHE A 77 5.36 29.72 3.47
N ASP A 78 5.37 28.93 4.55
CA ASP A 78 5.32 29.46 5.93
C ASP A 78 6.73 29.77 6.49
N HIS A 79 7.72 29.86 5.59
CA HIS A 79 9.02 30.43 5.90
C HIS A 79 9.10 31.81 5.27
N GLU A 80 9.14 32.81 6.14
CA GLU A 80 9.51 34.21 5.90
C GLU A 80 8.39 35.16 5.45
N THR A 81 7.76 35.79 6.44
CA THR A 81 7.75 37.26 6.48
C THR A 81 8.22 37.72 7.87
N PRO A 82 9.33 38.48 7.98
CA PRO A 82 9.70 39.21 9.19
C PRO A 82 8.68 40.30 9.56
#